data_AF-U2CVD1-F1
#
_entry.id   AF-U2CVD1-F1
#
_cell.length_a   1.000
_cell.length_b   1.000
_cell.length_c   1.000
_cell.angle_alpha   90.00
_cell.angle_beta   90.00
_cell.angle_gamma   90.00
#
_symmetry.space_group_name_H-M   'P 1'
#
loop_
_entity.id
_entity.type
_entity.pdbx_description
1 polymer ?
#
loop_
_entity_poly.entity_id
_entity_poly.type
_entity_poly.pdbx_seq_one_letter_code
_entity_poly.pdbx_strand_id
1 'polypeptide(L)' 'MTNIEELALKIEELRSLMQELMKEKDNLIHPEVITASQNLDDLLNEYNELLDKTK' A
#
# COMPACT_ATOMS: atom_id res chain seq x y z
N MET A 1 14.06 10.55 9.39
CA MET A 1 12.85 9.83 8.97
C MET A 1 12.16 9.35 10.22
N THR A 2 10.91 9.73 10.40
CA THR A 2 10.04 9.14 11.43
C THR A 2 9.40 7.86 10.88
N ASN A 3 8.93 6.97 11.76
CA ASN A 3 8.24 5.75 11.34
C ASN A 3 7.03 6.04 10.42
N ILE A 4 6.36 7.19 10.63
CA ILE A 4 5.21 7.62 9.81
C ILE A 4 5.65 8.01 8.39
N GLU A 5 6.77 8.73 8.24
CA GLU A 5 7.32 9.11 6.93
C GLU A 5 7.78 7.88 6.13
N GLU A 6 8.43 6.92 6.79
CA GLU A 6 8.85 5.67 6.14
C GLU A 6 7.66 4.84 5.67
N LEU A 7 6.60 4.78 6.49
CA LEU A 7 5.39 4.05 6.13
C LEU A 7 4.64 4.72 4.98
N ALA A 8 4.58 6.06 4.96
CA ALA A 8 4.02 6.82 3.85
C ALA A 8 4.77 6.57 2.53
N LEU A 9 6.10 6.49 2.56
CA LEU A 9 6.89 6.13 1.38
C LEU A 9 6.58 4.72 0.87
N LYS A 10 6.51 3.73 1.78
CA LYS A 10 6.16 2.34 1.40
C LYS A 10 4.76 2.24 0.79
N ILE A 11 3.80 3.00 1.30
CA ILE A 11 2.44 3.09 0.74
C ILE A 11 2.48 3.59 -0.70
N GLU A 12 3.26 4.65 -0.98
CA GLU A 12 3.37 5.21 -2.33
C GLU A 12 4.12 4.29 -3.30
N GLU A 13 5.17 3.62 -2.85
CA GLU A 13 5.89 2.62 -3.63
C GLU A 13 4.98 1.45 -3.99
N LEU A 14 4.25 0.89 -3.02
CA LEU A 14 3.33 -0.23 -3.25
C LEU A 14 2.14 0.18 -4.12
N ARG A 15 1.63 1.40 -3.96
CA ARG A 15 0.57 1.94 -4.83
C ARG A 15 1.04 2.03 -6.28
N SER A 16 2.28 2.47 -6.50
CA SER A 16 2.87 2.56 -7.83
C SER A 16 3.03 1.17 -8.46
N LEU A 17 3.56 0.21 -7.69
CA LEU A 17 3.66 -1.19 -8.13
C LEU A 17 2.29 -1.79 -8.48
N MET A 18 1.28 -1.56 -7.64
CA MET A 18 -0.07 -2.06 -7.90
C MET A 18 -0.63 -1.48 -9.21
N GLN A 19 -0.40 -0.19 -9.49
CA GLN A 19 -0.82 0.42 -10.75
C GLN A 19 -0.10 -0.19 -11.97
N GLU A 20 1.16 -0.54 -11.85
CA GLU A 20 1.91 -1.25 -12.89
C GLU A 20 1.33 -2.65 -13.11
N LEU A 21 1.11 -3.41 -12.03
CA LEU A 21 0.47 -4.72 -12.10
C LEU A 21 -0.93 -4.64 -12.74
N MET A 22 -1.73 -3.62 -12.43
CA MET A 22 -3.05 -3.43 -13.05
C MET A 22 -2.97 -3.10 -14.55
N LYS A 23 -1.86 -2.51 -15.01
CA LYS A 23 -1.64 -2.23 -16.44
C LYS A 23 -1.12 -3.46 -17.17
N GLU A 24 -0.24 -4.25 -16.53
CA GLU A 24 0.35 -5.45 -17.11
C GLU A 24 -0.60 -6.63 -17.12
N LYS A 25 -1.41 -6.77 -16.06
CA LYS A 25 -2.43 -7.81 -15.97
C LYS A 25 -3.71 -7.20 -16.51
N ASP A 26 -4.19 -7.70 -17.66
CA ASP A 26 -5.49 -7.33 -18.27
C ASP A 26 -6.72 -7.60 -17.36
N ASN A 27 -6.48 -8.04 -16.12
CA ASN A 27 -7.49 -8.46 -15.17
C ASN A 27 -7.13 -8.01 -13.75
N LEU A 28 -8.02 -7.21 -13.14
CA LEU A 28 -7.89 -6.70 -11.79
C LEU A 28 -8.01 -7.78 -10.69
N ILE A 29 -8.62 -8.93 -11.01
CA ILE A 29 -8.69 -10.07 -10.09
C ILE A 29 -7.48 -11.01 -10.24
N HIS A 30 -6.43 -10.58 -10.95
CA HIS A 30 -5.19 -11.34 -10.99
C HIS A 30 -4.63 -11.48 -9.57
N PRO A 31 -4.17 -12.66 -9.14
CA PRO A 31 -3.70 -12.90 -7.78
C PRO A 31 -2.66 -11.88 -7.30
N GLU A 32 -1.71 -11.49 -8.16
CA GLU A 32 -0.70 -10.48 -7.84
C GLU A 32 -1.29 -9.09 -7.55
N VAL A 33 -2.33 -8.68 -8.28
CA VAL A 33 -3.03 -7.40 -8.05
C VAL A 33 -3.80 -7.46 -6.74
N ILE A 34 -4.46 -8.60 -6.45
CA ILE A 34 -5.18 -8.82 -5.18
C ILE A 34 -4.20 -8.78 -4.01
N THR A 35 -3.07 -9.47 -4.09
CA THR A 35 -2.05 -9.48 -3.04
C THR A 35 -1.46 -8.09 -2.83
N ALA A 36 -1.15 -7.35 -3.90
CA ALA A 36 -0.67 -5.96 -3.79
C ALA A 36 -1.71 -5.05 -3.11
N SER A 37 -3.00 -5.21 -3.44
CA SER A 37 -4.10 -4.47 -2.79
C SER A 37 -4.22 -4.77 -1.30
N GLN A 38 -4.16 -6.05 -0.91
CA GLN A 38 -4.25 -6.46 0.49
C GLN A 38 -3.07 -5.91 1.32
N ASN A 39 -1.86 -6.01 0.78
CA ASN A 39 -0.66 -5.45 1.43
C ASN A 39 -0.75 -3.91 1.57
N LEU A 40 -1.38 -3.23 0.61
CA LEU A 40 -1.60 -1.78 0.67
C LEU A 40 -2.59 -1.42 1.78
N ASP A 41 -3.68 -2.18 1.92
CA ASP A 41 -4.64 -2.01 3.00
C ASP A 41 -3.99 -2.20 4.37
N ASP A 42 -3.14 -3.21 4.54
CA ASP A 42 -2.43 -3.46 5.80
C ASP A 42 -1.51 -2.29 6.17
N LEU A 43 -0.74 -1.75 5.22
CA LEU A 43 0.11 -0.58 5.44
C LEU A 43 -0.69 0.67 5.77
N LEU A 44 -1.84 0.88 5.11
CA LEU A 44 -2.73 2.02 5.40
C LEU A 44 -3.34 1.92 6.80
N ASN A 45 -3.69 0.71 7.25
CA ASN A 45 -4.18 0.48 8.61
C ASN A 45 -3.09 0.80 9.64
N GLU A 46 -1.86 0.31 9.45
CA GLU A 46 -0.74 0.63 10.33
C GLU A 46 -0.47 2.15 10.38
N TYR A 47 -0.58 2.83 9.23
CA TYR A 47 -0.39 4.28 9.15
C TYR A 47 -1.44 5.03 9.94
N ASN A 48 -2.71 4.64 9.81
CA ASN A 48 -3.81 5.23 10.55
C ASN A 48 -3.66 5.00 12.07
N GLU A 49 -3.26 3.80 12.49
CA GLU A 49 -3.00 3.52 13.91
C GLU A 49 -1.87 4.38 14.49
N LEU A 50 -0.81 4.61 13.72
CA LEU A 50 0.29 5.48 14.14
C LEU A 50 -0.14 6.95 14.23
N LEU A 51 -0.94 7.42 13.27
CA LEU A 51 -1.51 8.76 13.33
C LEU A 51 -2.41 8.95 14.56
N ASP A 52 -3.25 7.98 14.88
CA ASP A 52 -4.15 8.04 16.04
C ASP A 52 -3.37 8.05 17.37
N LYS A 53 -2.23 7.35 17.45
CA LYS A 53 -1.34 7.37 18.63
C LYS A 53 -0.55 8.67 18.79
N THR A 54 -0.44 9.46 17.72
CA THR A 54 0.32 10.72 17.71
C THR A 54 -0.60 11.94 17.91
N LYS A 55 -1.90 11.72 18.05
CA LYS A 55 -2.95 12.72 18.23
C LYS A 55 -3.19 13.03 19.70
#